data_AF-A0A533XNZ3-F1
#
_entry.id   AF-A0A533XNZ3-F1
#
_cell.length_a   1.000
_cell.length_b   1.000
_cell.length_c   1.000
_cell.angle_alpha   90.00
_cell.angle_beta   90.00
_cell.angle_gamma   90.00
#
_symmetry.space_group_name_H-M   'P 1'
#
loop_
_entity.id
_entity.type
_entity.pdbx_description
1 polymer ?
#
loop_
_entity_poly.entity_id
_entity_poly.type
_entity_poly.pdbx_seq_one_letter_code
_entity_poly.pdbx_strand_id
1 'polypeptide(L)'
;MTTNVANVSSIKLAWALCWAAFWTGFPLKLMVAVLLLAMQVPPWEGAGLTALLIVSIPVDLWALGLTARTYFLERHGLELEGAIGLALWWQGAVIGIAFVAAAYFALPAAMSVAKRIAAGIIEGIKKIFPGFSIAEQITLELLLWSIPTIVVLGVLALIALKIYGWRIKATVKSAGRPTAAPLGERVRRWDYARVPRDPGLLLASFAGVIVLLTIVFWLFLPVTTPHPSEDYKVQVKKPVKPLKPEDMLKQTEMSLAKADAVLHSLEQEKGKEKKQAKKPEQKGK
;
A
#
# COMPACT_ATOMS: atom_id res chain seq x y z
N MET A 1 26.43 23.29 -27.03
CA MET A 1 25.77 22.10 -27.61
C MET A 1 24.26 22.27 -27.46
N THR A 2 23.59 22.74 -28.49
CA THR A 2 22.12 22.84 -28.54
C THR A 2 21.57 21.44 -28.85
N THR A 3 21.22 20.68 -27.82
CA THR A 3 20.53 19.41 -27.99
C THR A 3 19.13 19.70 -28.52
N ASN A 4 18.94 19.50 -29.82
CA ASN A 4 17.67 19.69 -30.49
C ASN A 4 16.64 18.76 -29.83
N VAL A 5 15.62 19.32 -29.17
CA VAL A 5 14.56 18.59 -28.45
C VAL A 5 13.87 17.55 -29.36
N ALA A 6 13.97 17.74 -30.68
CA ALA A 6 13.56 16.77 -31.70
C ALA A 6 14.19 15.37 -31.53
N ASN A 7 15.46 15.30 -31.12
CA ASN A 7 16.25 14.06 -31.10
C ASN A 7 15.99 13.16 -29.88
N VAL A 8 15.33 13.68 -28.83
CA VAL A 8 14.99 12.89 -27.64
C VAL A 8 13.81 11.97 -27.95
N SER A 9 13.84 10.69 -27.54
CA SER A 9 12.67 9.81 -27.69
C SER A 9 11.43 10.40 -26.98
N SER A 10 10.29 10.47 -27.68
CA SER A 10 9.05 11.03 -27.13
C SER A 10 8.59 10.28 -25.87
N ILE A 11 8.76 8.96 -25.85
CA ILE A 11 8.38 8.13 -24.69
C ILE A 11 9.27 8.45 -23.49
N LYS A 12 10.60 8.53 -23.70
CA LYS A 12 11.54 8.87 -22.63
C LYS A 12 11.26 10.26 -22.05
N LEU A 13 10.93 11.23 -22.91
CA LEU A 13 10.59 12.59 -22.52
C LEU A 13 9.31 12.63 -21.68
N ALA A 14 8.23 12.01 -22.19
CA ALA A 14 6.95 11.93 -21.48
C ALA A 14 7.11 11.23 -20.12
N TRP A 15 7.81 10.10 -20.10
CA TRP A 15 8.09 9.36 -18.88
C TRP A 15 8.85 10.18 -17.86
N ALA A 16 9.97 10.81 -18.26
CA ALA A 16 10.78 11.63 -17.36
C ALA A 16 9.96 12.76 -16.73
N LEU A 17 9.12 13.42 -17.52
CA LEU A 17 8.29 14.52 -17.06
C LEU A 17 7.14 14.05 -16.15
N CYS A 18 6.36 13.05 -16.58
CA CYS A 18 5.26 12.49 -15.79
C CYS A 18 5.74 11.90 -14.48
N TRP A 19 6.86 11.17 -14.51
CA TRP A 19 7.44 10.54 -13.32
C TRP A 19 7.89 11.59 -12.31
N ALA A 20 8.63 12.60 -12.76
CA ALA A 20 9.04 13.69 -11.88
C ALA A 20 7.84 14.47 -11.34
N ALA A 21 6.85 14.77 -12.17
CA ALA A 21 5.65 15.51 -11.78
C ALA A 21 4.82 14.74 -10.76
N PHE A 22 4.68 13.42 -10.95
CA PHE A 22 4.00 12.54 -10.00
C PHE A 22 4.62 12.64 -8.61
N TRP A 23 5.94 12.44 -8.49
CA TRP A 23 6.63 12.51 -7.20
C TRP A 23 6.67 13.91 -6.59
N THR A 24 6.58 14.95 -7.42
CA THR A 24 6.52 16.34 -6.95
C THR A 24 5.15 16.65 -6.31
N GLY A 25 4.05 16.16 -6.90
CA GLY A 25 2.70 16.38 -6.38
C GLY A 25 2.24 15.36 -5.34
N PHE A 26 2.78 14.13 -5.37
CA PHE A 26 2.30 13.01 -4.55
C PHE A 26 2.31 13.27 -3.04
N PRO A 27 3.38 13.84 -2.43
CA PRO A 27 3.39 14.12 -1.00
C PRO A 27 2.26 15.07 -0.56
N LEU A 28 1.95 16.09 -1.37
CA LEU A 28 0.87 17.04 -1.08
C LEU A 28 -0.50 16.36 -1.14
N LYS A 29 -0.73 15.51 -2.14
CA LYS A 29 -1.97 14.73 -2.24
C LYS A 29 -2.12 13.76 -1.07
N LEU A 30 -1.02 13.16 -0.63
CA LEU A 30 -1.00 12.24 0.49
C LEU A 30 -1.33 12.94 1.81
N MET A 31 -0.82 14.16 2.04
CA MET A 31 -1.22 14.98 3.20
C MET A 31 -2.74 15.21 3.23
N VAL A 32 -3.33 15.56 2.09
CA VAL A 32 -4.78 15.76 1.98
C VAL A 32 -5.54 14.46 2.24
N ALA A 33 -5.08 13.34 1.68
CA ALA A 33 -5.69 12.02 1.93
C ALA A 33 -5.66 11.64 3.41
N VAL A 34 -4.56 11.92 4.12
CA VAL A 34 -4.43 11.66 5.56
C VAL A 34 -5.37 12.56 6.37
N LEU A 35 -5.55 13.83 5.99
CA LEU A 35 -6.53 14.72 6.63
C LEU A 35 -7.97 14.23 6.43
N LEU A 36 -8.32 13.77 5.23
CA LEU A 36 -9.63 13.18 4.95
C LEU A 36 -9.87 11.95 5.85
N LEU A 37 -8.87 11.08 6.00
CA LEU A 37 -8.93 9.94 6.91
C LEU A 37 -9.10 10.38 8.38
N ALA A 38 -8.40 11.43 8.81
CA ALA A 38 -8.56 11.97 10.16
C ALA A 38 -10.00 12.47 10.41
N MET A 39 -10.65 13.02 9.40
CA MET A 39 -12.06 13.44 9.43
C MET A 39 -13.07 12.30 9.26
N GLN A 40 -12.64 11.03 9.25
CA GLN A 40 -13.48 9.86 8.97
C GLN A 40 -14.15 9.90 7.57
N VAL A 41 -13.56 10.64 6.63
CA VAL A 41 -14.03 10.71 5.24
C VAL A 41 -13.11 9.81 4.39
N PRO A 42 -13.63 8.69 3.82
CA PRO A 42 -12.79 7.79 3.03
C PRO A 42 -12.31 8.49 1.74
N PRO A 43 -11.00 8.63 1.50
CA PRO A 43 -10.48 9.37 0.35
C PRO A 43 -10.63 8.63 -0.99
N TRP A 44 -11.04 7.36 -0.96
CA TRP A 44 -11.25 6.53 -2.16
C TRP A 44 -12.71 6.46 -2.61
N GLU A 45 -13.66 7.02 -1.85
CA GLU A 45 -15.09 6.93 -2.15
C GLU A 45 -15.84 8.25 -1.92
N GLY A 46 -16.95 8.43 -2.64
CA GLY A 46 -17.89 9.54 -2.45
C GLY A 46 -17.24 10.93 -2.40
N ALA A 47 -17.62 11.71 -1.37
CA ALA A 47 -17.15 13.07 -1.19
C ALA A 47 -15.64 13.18 -0.95
N GLY A 48 -15.02 12.18 -0.31
CA GLY A 48 -13.57 12.16 -0.07
C GLY A 48 -12.78 12.05 -1.37
N LEU A 49 -13.20 11.17 -2.27
CA LEU A 49 -12.60 11.06 -3.60
C LEU A 49 -12.78 12.35 -4.41
N THR A 50 -13.97 12.95 -4.40
CA THR A 50 -14.22 14.21 -5.11
C THR A 50 -13.34 15.33 -4.59
N ALA A 51 -13.23 15.49 -3.27
CA ALA A 51 -12.36 16.50 -2.65
C ALA A 51 -10.89 16.29 -3.04
N LEU A 52 -10.41 15.04 -2.99
CA LEU A 52 -9.04 14.69 -3.35
C LEU A 52 -8.75 14.99 -4.83
N LEU A 53 -9.69 14.68 -5.73
CA LEU A 53 -9.56 14.98 -7.17
C LEU A 53 -9.53 16.48 -7.45
N ILE A 54 -10.40 17.27 -6.81
CA ILE A 54 -10.42 18.73 -6.98
C ILE A 54 -9.09 19.34 -6.52
N VAL A 55 -8.58 18.92 -5.37
CA VAL A 55 -7.28 19.40 -4.84
C VAL A 55 -6.10 18.88 -5.67
N SER A 56 -6.23 17.70 -6.29
CA SER A 56 -5.20 17.14 -7.18
C SER A 56 -4.94 18.03 -8.39
N ILE A 57 -5.97 18.69 -8.95
CA ILE A 57 -5.82 19.51 -10.17
C ILE A 57 -4.78 20.64 -10.01
N PRO A 58 -4.90 21.58 -9.03
CA PRO A 58 -3.91 22.63 -8.86
C PRO A 58 -2.52 22.08 -8.50
N VAL A 59 -2.45 20.99 -7.74
CA VAL A 59 -1.19 20.32 -7.41
C VAL A 59 -0.51 19.77 -8.67
N ASP A 60 -1.27 19.13 -9.57
CA ASP A 60 -0.77 18.58 -10.82
C ASP A 60 -0.34 19.67 -11.81
N LEU A 61 -1.12 20.75 -11.91
CA LEU A 61 -0.79 21.93 -12.72
C LEU A 61 0.55 22.53 -12.29
N TRP A 62 0.73 22.71 -10.98
CA TRP A 62 1.98 23.21 -10.41
C TRP A 62 3.14 22.24 -10.64
N ALA A 63 2.97 20.96 -10.33
CA ALA A 63 4.01 19.95 -10.44
C ALA A 63 4.49 19.77 -11.90
N LEU A 64 3.57 19.72 -12.87
CA LEU A 64 3.91 19.66 -14.30
C LEU A 64 4.62 20.93 -14.77
N GLY A 65 4.19 22.11 -14.31
CA GLY A 65 4.82 23.38 -14.66
C GLY A 65 6.26 23.48 -14.12
N LEU A 66 6.46 23.13 -12.85
CA LEU A 66 7.77 23.15 -12.20
C LEU A 66 8.74 22.16 -12.85
N THR A 67 8.30 20.92 -13.05
CA THR A 67 9.14 19.86 -13.63
C THR A 67 9.49 20.13 -15.09
N ALA A 68 8.57 20.69 -15.88
CA ALA A 68 8.86 21.06 -17.26
C ALA A 68 9.93 22.16 -17.32
N ARG A 69 9.72 23.26 -16.58
CA ARG A 69 10.68 24.38 -16.55
C ARG A 69 12.07 23.93 -16.11
N THR A 70 12.14 23.10 -15.09
CA THR A 70 13.41 22.61 -14.56
C THR A 70 14.12 21.65 -15.53
N TYR A 71 13.41 20.66 -16.07
CA TYR A 71 13.97 19.68 -17.00
C TYR A 71 14.53 20.35 -18.27
N PHE A 72 13.76 21.25 -18.89
CA PHE A 72 14.16 21.88 -20.15
C PHE A 72 15.24 22.95 -19.99
N LEU A 73 15.24 23.67 -18.86
CA LEU A 73 16.31 24.62 -18.55
C LEU A 73 17.66 23.91 -18.35
N GLU A 74 17.66 22.80 -17.60
CA GLU A 74 18.88 22.07 -17.26
C GLU A 74 19.42 21.26 -18.45
N ARG A 75 18.57 20.47 -19.11
CA ARG A 75 18.97 19.50 -20.14
C ARG A 75 19.08 20.09 -21.54
N HIS A 76 18.29 21.13 -21.82
CA HIS A 76 18.19 21.70 -23.17
C HIS A 76 18.50 23.20 -23.23
N GLY A 77 18.72 23.87 -22.08
CA GLY A 77 18.96 25.31 -22.06
C GLY A 77 17.78 26.13 -22.57
N LEU A 78 16.57 25.62 -22.40
CA LEU A 78 15.33 26.27 -22.85
C LEU A 78 14.59 26.83 -21.64
N GLU A 79 14.36 28.14 -21.66
CA GLU A 79 13.46 28.81 -20.73
C GLU A 79 12.04 28.73 -21.27
N LEU A 80 11.16 28.09 -20.50
CA LEU A 80 9.76 27.96 -20.84
C LEU A 80 8.97 29.08 -20.14
N GLU A 81 8.37 29.97 -20.93
CA GLU A 81 7.52 31.05 -20.44
C GLU A 81 6.02 30.71 -20.50
N GLY A 82 5.22 31.38 -19.66
CA GLY A 82 3.77 31.24 -19.64
C GLY A 82 3.23 30.07 -18.80
N ALA A 83 1.95 29.73 -19.02
CA ALA A 83 1.18 28.74 -18.26
C ALA A 83 1.43 27.29 -18.73
N ILE A 84 2.69 26.85 -18.79
CA ILE A 84 3.07 25.51 -19.28
C ILE A 84 2.40 24.39 -18.48
N GLY A 85 2.27 24.56 -17.15
CA GLY A 85 1.60 23.59 -16.29
C GLY A 85 0.18 23.30 -16.76
N LEU A 86 -0.59 24.35 -17.06
CA LEU A 86 -1.94 24.22 -17.62
C LEU A 86 -1.93 23.59 -19.00
N ALA A 87 -1.07 24.07 -19.90
CA ALA A 87 -0.96 23.56 -21.26
C ALA A 87 -0.67 22.06 -21.30
N LEU A 88 0.25 21.58 -20.45
CA LEU A 88 0.62 20.18 -20.37
C LEU A 88 -0.44 19.35 -19.66
N TRP A 89 -1.04 19.88 -18.59
CA TRP A 89 -2.07 19.18 -17.82
C TRP A 89 -3.30 18.87 -18.66
N TRP A 90 -3.86 19.85 -19.40
CA TRP A 90 -5.07 19.58 -20.19
C TRP A 90 -4.79 18.60 -21.33
N GLN A 91 -3.62 18.70 -21.98
CA GLN A 91 -3.20 17.75 -23.01
C GLN A 91 -3.06 16.33 -22.43
N GLY A 92 -2.45 16.23 -21.24
CA GLY A 92 -2.31 14.99 -20.49
C GLY A 92 -3.66 14.42 -20.08
N ALA A 93 -4.60 15.26 -19.63
CA ALA A 93 -5.94 14.86 -19.22
C ALA A 93 -6.74 14.29 -20.40
N VAL A 94 -6.73 14.96 -21.56
CA VAL A 94 -7.41 14.45 -22.78
C VAL A 94 -6.82 13.11 -23.22
N ILE A 95 -5.50 12.98 -23.23
CA ILE A 95 -4.83 11.72 -23.58
C ILE A 95 -5.10 10.64 -22.53
N GLY A 96 -5.15 11.01 -21.25
CA GLY A 96 -5.48 10.12 -20.14
C GLY A 96 -6.90 9.57 -20.25
N ILE A 97 -7.88 10.43 -20.56
CA ILE A 97 -9.27 10.02 -20.81
C ILE A 97 -9.33 9.04 -22.00
N ALA A 98 -8.66 9.36 -23.10
CA ALA A 98 -8.60 8.49 -24.27
C ALA A 98 -7.92 7.13 -23.94
N PHE A 99 -6.85 7.14 -23.14
CA PHE A 99 -6.17 5.94 -22.67
C PHE A 99 -7.07 5.08 -21.77
N VAL A 100 -7.76 5.68 -20.80
CA VAL A 100 -8.67 4.96 -19.90
C VAL A 100 -9.84 4.37 -20.69
N ALA A 101 -10.42 5.12 -21.62
CA ALA A 101 -11.48 4.62 -22.51
C ALA A 101 -10.98 3.44 -23.36
N ALA A 102 -9.80 3.56 -23.98
CA ALA A 102 -9.20 2.49 -24.76
C ALA A 102 -8.93 1.25 -23.91
N ALA A 103 -8.36 1.42 -22.70
CA ALA A 103 -8.09 0.33 -21.76
C ALA A 103 -9.38 -0.35 -21.28
N TYR A 104 -10.44 0.42 -21.05
CA TYR A 104 -11.75 -0.10 -20.63
C TYR A 104 -12.34 -1.10 -21.63
N PHE A 105 -12.16 -0.88 -22.94
CA PHE A 105 -12.62 -1.83 -23.97
C PHE A 105 -11.59 -2.92 -24.29
N ALA A 106 -10.30 -2.56 -24.37
CA ALA A 106 -9.25 -3.48 -24.81
C ALA A 106 -8.90 -4.54 -23.76
N LEU A 107 -8.89 -4.19 -22.46
CA LEU A 107 -8.48 -5.13 -21.42
C LEU A 107 -9.48 -6.29 -21.23
N PRO A 108 -10.80 -6.07 -21.14
CA PRO A 108 -11.75 -7.17 -21.04
C PRO A 108 -11.72 -8.08 -22.28
N ALA A 109 -11.57 -7.50 -23.47
CA ALA A 109 -11.44 -8.26 -24.72
C ALA A 109 -10.18 -9.15 -24.69
N ALA A 110 -9.02 -8.57 -24.36
CA ALA A 110 -7.77 -9.31 -24.23
C ALA A 110 -7.85 -10.41 -23.17
N MET A 111 -8.43 -10.11 -22.01
CA MET A 111 -8.64 -11.07 -20.92
C MET A 111 -9.53 -12.23 -21.37
N SER A 112 -10.61 -11.96 -22.12
CA SER A 112 -11.54 -13.00 -22.60
C SER A 112 -10.87 -13.97 -23.57
N VAL A 113 -10.06 -13.46 -24.50
CA VAL A 113 -9.30 -14.28 -25.45
C VAL A 113 -8.24 -15.08 -24.71
N ALA A 114 -7.50 -14.43 -23.81
CA ALA A 114 -6.43 -15.08 -23.06
C ALA A 114 -6.96 -16.19 -22.13
N LYS A 115 -8.12 -16.00 -21.47
CA LYS A 115 -8.78 -17.04 -20.68
C LYS A 115 -9.16 -18.26 -21.52
N ARG A 116 -9.67 -18.06 -22.74
CA ARG A 116 -10.00 -19.18 -23.66
C ARG A 116 -8.77 -20.00 -24.02
N ILE A 117 -7.66 -19.33 -24.32
CA ILE A 117 -6.39 -19.99 -24.63
C ILE A 117 -5.84 -20.70 -23.39
N ALA A 118 -5.88 -20.05 -22.23
CA ALA A 118 -5.42 -20.64 -20.96
C ALA A 118 -6.19 -21.92 -20.61
N ALA A 119 -7.52 -21.91 -20.75
CA ALA A 119 -8.35 -23.09 -20.52
C ALA A 119 -7.98 -24.25 -21.45
N GLY A 120 -7.74 -23.99 -22.74
CA GLY A 120 -7.29 -25.01 -23.69
C GLY A 120 -5.92 -25.61 -23.34
N ILE A 121 -4.98 -24.77 -22.88
CA ILE A 121 -3.66 -25.24 -22.41
C ILE A 121 -3.80 -26.13 -21.17
N ILE A 122 -4.61 -25.72 -20.19
CA ILE A 122 -4.85 -26.49 -18.96
C ILE A 122 -5.52 -27.82 -19.26
N GLU A 123 -6.49 -27.86 -20.17
CA GLU A 123 -7.12 -29.11 -20.60
C GLU A 123 -6.09 -30.05 -21.25
N GLY A 124 -5.19 -29.50 -22.07
CA GLY A 124 -4.06 -30.25 -22.63
C GLY A 124 -3.13 -30.82 -21.56
N ILE A 125 -2.78 -30.02 -20.55
CA ILE A 125 -1.94 -30.45 -19.43
C ILE A 125 -2.61 -31.58 -18.63
N LYS A 126 -3.91 -31.46 -18.34
CA LYS A 126 -4.67 -32.49 -17.61
C LYS A 126 -4.75 -33.82 -18.35
N LYS A 127 -4.76 -33.80 -19.69
CA LYS A 127 -4.70 -35.03 -20.51
C LYS A 127 -3.37 -35.78 -20.36
N ILE A 128 -2.28 -35.05 -20.11
CA ILE A 128 -0.93 -35.62 -19.96
C ILE A 128 -0.64 -35.98 -18.50
N PHE A 129 -1.10 -35.14 -17.56
CA PHE A 129 -0.91 -35.29 -16.11
C PHE A 129 -2.26 -35.27 -15.39
N PRO A 130 -2.92 -36.43 -15.21
CA PRO A 130 -4.23 -36.50 -14.56
C PRO A 130 -4.21 -36.17 -13.06
N GLY A 131 -3.05 -36.23 -12.40
CA GLY A 131 -2.86 -35.89 -10.98
C GLY A 131 -2.61 -34.40 -10.70
N PHE A 132 -2.90 -33.52 -11.67
CA PHE A 132 -2.60 -32.09 -11.57
C PHE A 132 -3.41 -31.40 -10.46
N SER A 133 -2.74 -30.70 -9.55
CA SER A 133 -3.38 -30.13 -8.35
C SER A 133 -4.21 -28.89 -8.67
N ILE A 134 -5.28 -28.65 -7.90
CA ILE A 134 -6.19 -27.50 -8.08
C ILE A 134 -5.46 -26.17 -7.86
N ALA A 135 -4.51 -26.12 -6.92
CA ALA A 135 -3.76 -24.91 -6.60
C ALA A 135 -2.83 -24.49 -7.76
N GLU A 136 -2.14 -25.44 -8.38
CA GLU A 136 -1.29 -25.19 -9.55
C GLU A 136 -2.12 -24.75 -10.76
N GLN A 137 -3.33 -25.32 -10.92
CA GLN A 137 -4.26 -24.91 -11.97
C GLN A 137 -4.61 -23.43 -11.86
N ILE A 138 -5.06 -22.98 -10.69
CA ILE A 138 -5.49 -21.58 -10.49
C ILE A 138 -4.32 -20.64 -10.73
N THR A 139 -3.13 -21.00 -10.23
CA THR A 139 -1.92 -20.18 -10.37
C THR A 139 -1.49 -20.06 -11.83
N LEU A 140 -1.46 -21.18 -12.57
CA LEU A 140 -1.12 -21.18 -13.99
C LEU A 140 -2.17 -20.48 -14.84
N GLU A 141 -3.45 -20.67 -14.55
CA GLU A 141 -4.54 -19.97 -15.23
C GLU A 141 -4.39 -18.45 -15.05
N LEU A 142 -4.19 -18.00 -13.81
CA LEU A 142 -3.97 -16.60 -13.49
C LEU A 142 -2.78 -16.01 -14.25
N LEU A 143 -1.64 -16.69 -14.29
CA LEU A 143 -0.46 -16.25 -15.03
C LEU A 143 -0.71 -16.21 -16.55
N LEU A 144 -1.31 -17.27 -17.10
CA LEU A 144 -1.56 -17.43 -18.53
C LEU A 144 -2.42 -16.31 -19.10
N TRP A 145 -3.45 -15.85 -18.38
CA TRP A 145 -4.28 -14.74 -18.87
C TRP A 145 -3.80 -13.36 -18.38
N SER A 146 -3.15 -13.25 -17.22
CA SER A 146 -2.66 -11.95 -16.73
C SER A 146 -1.50 -11.40 -17.54
N ILE A 147 -0.52 -12.23 -17.93
CA ILE A 147 0.65 -11.81 -18.73
C ILE A 147 0.21 -11.09 -20.03
N PRO A 148 -0.58 -11.71 -20.93
CA PRO A 148 -1.01 -11.03 -22.16
C PRO A 148 -1.85 -9.78 -21.87
N THR A 149 -2.65 -9.77 -20.80
CA THR A 149 -3.43 -8.60 -20.40
C THR A 149 -2.52 -7.43 -19.98
N ILE A 150 -1.46 -7.71 -19.23
CA ILE A 150 -0.43 -6.73 -18.84
C ILE A 150 0.33 -6.24 -20.07
N VAL A 151 0.66 -7.12 -21.01
CA VAL A 151 1.33 -6.74 -22.27
C VAL A 151 0.46 -5.75 -23.06
N VAL A 152 -0.84 -6.03 -23.20
CA VAL A 152 -1.79 -5.11 -23.88
C VAL A 152 -1.85 -3.77 -23.15
N LEU A 153 -1.95 -3.77 -21.82
CA LEU A 153 -1.91 -2.53 -21.02
C LEU A 153 -0.61 -1.75 -21.24
N GLY A 154 0.53 -2.44 -21.24
CA GLY A 154 1.84 -1.86 -21.47
C GLY A 154 1.96 -1.22 -22.85
N VAL A 155 1.46 -1.90 -23.90
CA VAL A 155 1.43 -1.35 -25.27
C VAL A 155 0.57 -0.09 -25.33
N LEU A 156 -0.63 -0.10 -24.74
CA LEU A 156 -1.50 1.08 -24.66
C LEU A 156 -0.82 2.24 -23.91
N ALA A 157 -0.13 1.95 -22.81
CA ALA A 157 0.60 2.95 -22.04
C ALA A 157 1.77 3.55 -22.86
N LEU A 158 2.51 2.73 -23.60
CA LEU A 158 3.57 3.21 -24.49
C LEU A 158 3.04 4.08 -25.62
N ILE A 159 1.87 3.73 -26.19
CA ILE A 159 1.19 4.56 -27.19
C ILE A 159 0.78 5.91 -26.58
N ALA A 160 0.16 5.91 -25.40
CA ALA A 160 -0.24 7.13 -24.70
C ALA A 160 0.98 8.03 -24.40
N LEU A 161 2.08 7.44 -23.89
CA LEU A 161 3.33 8.16 -23.62
C LEU A 161 3.97 8.70 -24.91
N LYS A 162 3.92 7.96 -26.01
CA LYS A 162 4.44 8.41 -27.31
C LYS A 162 3.66 9.63 -27.81
N ILE A 163 2.33 9.59 -27.74
CA ILE A 163 1.45 10.70 -28.15
C ILE A 163 1.68 11.91 -27.22
N TYR A 164 1.70 11.70 -25.91
CA TYR A 164 1.92 12.77 -24.95
C TYR A 164 3.30 13.42 -25.13
N GLY A 165 4.36 12.62 -25.30
CA GLY A 165 5.71 13.12 -25.57
C GLY A 165 5.80 13.91 -26.87
N TRP A 166 5.07 13.51 -27.90
CA TRP A 166 4.97 14.29 -29.13
C TRP A 166 4.28 15.65 -28.90
N ARG A 167 3.21 15.70 -28.08
CA ARG A 167 2.55 16.96 -27.70
C ARG A 167 3.42 17.85 -26.83
N ILE A 168 4.19 17.29 -25.88
CA ILE A 168 5.18 18.05 -25.10
C ILE A 168 6.18 18.73 -26.04
N LYS A 169 6.74 17.99 -27.00
CA LYS A 169 7.68 18.57 -27.98
C LYS A 169 7.06 19.72 -28.77
N ALA A 170 5.80 19.58 -29.19
CA ALA A 170 5.10 20.65 -29.89
C ALA A 170 4.93 21.90 -29.00
N THR A 171 4.49 21.72 -27.76
CA THR A 171 4.30 22.80 -26.78
C THR A 171 5.63 23.50 -26.44
N VAL A 172 6.72 22.75 -26.31
CA VAL A 172 8.06 23.28 -26.01
C VAL A 172 8.62 24.07 -27.19
N LYS A 173 8.34 23.65 -28.43
CA LYS A 173 8.74 24.43 -29.62
C LYS A 173 8.06 25.80 -29.66
N SER A 174 6.82 25.92 -29.19
CA SER A 174 6.10 27.19 -29.15
C SER A 174 6.45 28.06 -27.94
N ALA A 175 6.74 27.44 -26.78
CA ALA A 175 6.92 28.16 -25.51
C ALA A 175 8.39 28.33 -25.09
N GLY A 176 9.32 27.61 -25.72
CA GLY A 176 10.73 27.58 -25.34
C GLY A 176 11.54 28.69 -25.99
N ARG A 177 12.21 29.50 -25.17
CA ARG A 177 13.23 30.46 -25.59
C ARG A 177 14.63 29.90 -25.28
N PRO A 178 15.55 29.86 -26.26
CA PRO A 178 16.90 29.41 -26.00
C PRO A 178 17.65 30.40 -25.12
N THR A 179 18.27 29.91 -24.06
CA THR A 179 19.07 30.71 -23.15
C THR A 179 20.55 30.59 -23.50
N ALA A 180 21.21 31.71 -23.79
CA ALA A 180 22.65 31.76 -24.08
C ALA A 180 23.52 31.63 -22.80
N ALA A 181 22.89 31.63 -21.62
CA ALA A 181 23.58 31.61 -20.34
C ALA A 181 24.42 30.34 -20.15
N PRO A 182 25.62 30.44 -19.55
CA PRO A 182 26.46 29.29 -19.24
C PRO A 182 25.77 28.34 -18.24
N LEU A 183 26.21 27.08 -18.21
CA LEU A 183 25.58 26.03 -17.38
C LEU A 183 25.44 26.44 -15.90
N GLY A 184 26.47 27.07 -15.32
CA GLY A 184 26.45 27.51 -13.92
C GLY A 184 25.35 28.54 -13.64
N GLU A 185 25.07 29.45 -14.58
CA GLU A 185 24.00 30.42 -14.42
C GLU A 185 22.62 29.78 -14.58
N ARG A 186 22.49 28.77 -15.47
CA ARG A 186 21.25 27.99 -15.60
C ARG A 186 20.95 27.17 -14.35
N VAL A 187 21.96 26.53 -13.76
CA VAL A 187 21.84 25.83 -12.47
C VAL A 187 21.47 26.81 -11.37
N ARG A 188 22.10 27.99 -11.32
CA ARG A 188 21.75 29.03 -10.35
C ARG A 188 20.29 29.49 -10.49
N ARG A 189 19.80 29.70 -11.72
CA ARG A 189 18.38 30.04 -11.99
C ARG A 189 17.44 28.91 -11.60
N TRP A 190 17.86 27.66 -11.81
CA TRP A 190 17.14 26.47 -11.39
C TRP A 190 17.07 26.34 -9.86
N ASP A 191 18.18 26.62 -9.17
CA ASP A 191 18.22 26.69 -7.70
C ASP A 191 17.27 27.78 -7.20
N TYR A 192 17.27 28.96 -7.81
CA TYR A 192 16.28 30.01 -7.50
C TYR A 192 14.84 29.65 -7.84
N ALA A 193 14.59 28.71 -8.76
CA ALA A 193 13.25 28.22 -9.05
C ALA A 193 12.74 27.21 -8.01
N ARG A 194 13.64 26.62 -7.20
CA ARG A 194 13.32 25.67 -6.12
C ARG A 194 13.44 26.29 -4.74
N VAL A 195 14.40 27.19 -4.57
CA VAL A 195 14.71 27.88 -3.32
C VAL A 195 13.93 29.21 -3.33
N PRO A 196 13.03 29.41 -2.37
CA PRO A 196 12.34 30.67 -2.19
C PRO A 196 13.34 31.80 -2.00
N ARG A 197 13.02 32.95 -2.56
CA ARG A 197 13.85 34.16 -2.44
C ARG A 197 14.13 34.53 -0.97
N ASP A 198 13.19 34.20 -0.09
CA ASP A 198 13.26 34.42 1.36
C ASP A 198 13.13 33.10 2.13
N PRO A 199 14.25 32.43 2.48
CA PRO A 199 14.22 31.16 3.19
C PRO A 199 13.56 31.28 4.57
N GLY A 200 13.68 32.44 5.23
CA GLY A 200 13.02 32.70 6.52
C GLY A 200 11.49 32.75 6.42
N LEU A 201 10.96 33.42 5.39
CA LEU A 201 9.51 33.47 5.15
C LEU A 201 8.97 32.10 4.77
N LEU A 202 9.73 31.33 4.00
CA LEU A 202 9.35 29.96 3.69
C LEU A 202 9.35 29.08 4.95
N LEU A 203 10.39 29.13 5.78
CA LEU A 203 10.43 28.35 7.02
C LEU A 203 9.27 28.72 7.94
N ALA A 204 8.98 30.01 8.08
CA ALA A 204 7.86 30.51 8.88
C ALA A 204 6.50 30.07 8.32
N SER A 205 6.32 30.12 7.00
CA SER A 205 5.08 29.66 6.36
C SER A 205 4.92 28.13 6.44
N PHE A 206 5.97 27.34 6.25
CA PHE A 206 5.92 25.89 6.48
C PHE A 206 5.64 25.56 7.94
N ALA A 207 6.31 26.21 8.89
CA ALA A 207 6.05 26.04 10.30
C ALA A 207 4.60 26.41 10.64
N GLY A 208 4.11 27.53 10.11
CA GLY A 208 2.72 27.96 10.26
C GLY A 208 1.73 26.94 9.69
N VAL A 209 1.98 26.43 8.48
CA VAL A 209 1.15 25.40 7.84
C VAL A 209 1.19 24.09 8.62
N ILE A 210 2.36 23.66 9.11
CA ILE A 210 2.50 22.45 9.94
C ILE A 210 1.76 22.61 11.26
N VAL A 211 1.90 23.75 11.93
CA VAL A 211 1.17 24.06 13.16
C VAL A 211 -0.32 24.08 12.91
N LEU A 212 -0.78 24.75 11.84
CA LEU A 212 -2.19 24.79 11.47
C LEU A 212 -2.74 23.40 11.13
N LEU A 213 -2.01 22.62 10.33
CA LEU A 213 -2.36 21.24 9.99
C LEU A 213 -2.41 20.36 11.23
N THR A 214 -1.49 20.58 12.17
CA THR A 214 -1.46 19.86 13.44
C THR A 214 -2.68 20.25 14.28
N ILE A 215 -3.01 21.54 14.41
CA ILE A 215 -4.22 22.01 15.11
C ILE A 215 -5.46 21.41 14.46
N VAL A 216 -5.60 21.50 13.14
CA VAL A 216 -6.71 20.91 12.37
C VAL A 216 -6.79 19.41 12.60
N PHE A 217 -5.66 18.70 12.51
CA PHE A 217 -5.58 17.27 12.78
C PHE A 217 -6.04 16.95 14.19
N TRP A 218 -5.59 17.68 15.22
CA TRP A 218 -6.02 17.49 16.61
C TRP A 218 -7.48 17.85 16.86
N LEU A 219 -8.04 18.84 16.14
CA LEU A 219 -9.47 19.18 16.22
C LEU A 219 -10.36 18.10 15.59
N PHE A 220 -9.87 17.41 14.56
CA PHE A 220 -10.60 16.35 13.88
C PHE A 220 -10.28 14.94 14.37
N LEU A 221 -9.21 14.76 15.16
CA LEU A 221 -8.95 13.51 15.84
C LEU A 221 -10.20 13.17 16.66
N PRO A 222 -10.86 12.03 16.39
CA PRO A 222 -11.95 11.59 17.25
C PRO A 222 -11.38 11.47 18.67
N VAL A 223 -12.16 11.88 19.67
CA VAL A 223 -11.88 11.65 21.09
C VAL A 223 -12.00 10.15 21.36
N THR A 224 -11.07 9.39 20.79
CA THR A 224 -10.91 7.95 20.92
C THR A 224 -9.47 7.68 21.30
N THR A 225 -8.93 8.44 22.25
CA THR A 225 -8.14 7.73 23.26
C THR A 225 -9.08 6.65 23.78
N PRO A 226 -8.75 5.34 23.65
CA PRO A 226 -9.62 4.29 24.12
C PRO A 226 -9.77 4.48 25.62
N HIS A 227 -10.82 5.19 26.02
CA HIS A 227 -11.36 5.05 27.34
C HIS A 227 -11.81 3.60 27.36
N PRO A 228 -11.31 2.77 28.30
CA PRO A 228 -11.86 1.44 28.44
C PRO A 228 -13.37 1.60 28.48
N SER A 229 -14.06 0.91 27.57
CA SER A 229 -15.53 0.93 27.54
C SER A 229 -16.02 0.65 28.96
N GLU A 230 -17.15 1.22 29.37
CA GLU A 230 -17.66 0.97 30.73
C GLU A 230 -17.85 -0.55 31.01
N ASP A 231 -17.96 -1.34 29.94
CA ASP A 231 -18.00 -2.80 29.92
C ASP A 231 -16.67 -3.48 30.30
N TYR A 232 -15.55 -2.77 30.22
CA TYR A 232 -14.20 -3.25 30.56
C TYR A 232 -13.70 -2.62 31.86
N LYS A 233 -14.50 -2.71 32.93
CA LYS A 233 -13.96 -2.62 34.29
C LYS A 233 -13.09 -3.85 34.52
N VAL A 234 -11.77 -3.69 34.38
CA VAL A 234 -10.81 -4.68 34.86
C VAL A 234 -11.14 -4.89 36.33
N GLN A 235 -11.76 -6.03 36.65
CA GLN A 235 -11.94 -6.45 38.03
C GLN A 235 -10.53 -6.70 38.57
N VAL A 236 -9.95 -5.68 39.20
CA VAL A 236 -8.74 -5.83 39.99
C VAL A 236 -9.12 -6.77 41.11
N LYS A 237 -8.91 -8.07 40.90
CA LYS A 237 -9.00 -9.09 41.96
C LYS A 237 -8.08 -8.58 43.07
N LYS A 238 -8.68 -8.17 44.18
CA LYS A 238 -7.94 -7.80 45.39
C LYS A 238 -6.90 -8.91 45.63
N PRO A 239 -5.62 -8.57 45.88
CA PRO A 239 -4.60 -9.59 46.09
C PRO A 239 -5.08 -10.51 47.22
N VAL A 240 -5.17 -11.81 46.91
CA VAL A 240 -5.53 -12.85 47.87
C VAL A 240 -4.55 -12.71 49.03
N LYS A 241 -5.06 -12.54 50.25
CA LYS A 241 -4.22 -12.46 51.46
C LYS A 241 -3.23 -13.62 51.45
N PRO A 242 -1.95 -13.42 51.80
CA PRO A 242 -0.96 -14.47 51.77
C PRO A 242 -1.45 -15.66 52.61
N LEU A 243 -1.64 -16.80 51.95
CA LEU A 243 -2.04 -18.05 52.58
C LEU A 243 -0.92 -18.51 53.52
N LYS A 244 -1.25 -18.80 54.78
CA LYS A 244 -0.26 -19.26 55.75
C LYS A 244 0.16 -20.70 55.38
N PRO A 245 1.47 -21.01 55.33
CA PRO A 245 1.96 -22.33 54.96
C PRO A 245 1.49 -23.45 55.91
N GLU A 246 1.09 -23.11 57.13
CA GLU A 246 0.54 -24.04 58.12
C GLU A 246 -0.76 -24.72 57.66
N ASP A 247 -1.63 -24.01 56.93
CA ASP A 247 -2.91 -24.55 56.47
C ASP A 247 -2.71 -25.53 55.30
N MET A 248 -1.70 -25.27 54.47
CA MET A 248 -1.25 -26.19 53.42
C MET A 248 -0.67 -27.46 54.02
N LEU A 249 0.17 -27.36 55.05
CA LEU A 249 0.74 -28.53 55.73
C LEU A 249 -0.35 -29.42 56.32
N LYS A 250 -1.35 -28.86 57.00
CA LYS A 250 -2.48 -29.64 57.54
C LYS A 250 -3.32 -30.32 56.45
N GLN A 251 -3.56 -29.65 55.32
CA GLN A 251 -4.22 -30.30 54.19
C GLN A 251 -3.40 -31.45 53.60
N THR A 252 -2.08 -31.27 53.55
CA THR A 252 -1.16 -32.29 53.02
C THR A 252 -1.10 -33.49 53.96
N GLU A 253 -1.02 -33.28 55.27
CA GLU A 253 -1.10 -34.33 56.30
C GLU A 253 -2.42 -35.11 56.23
N MET A 254 -3.56 -34.42 56.07
CA MET A 254 -4.85 -35.10 55.89
C MET A 254 -4.91 -35.92 54.59
N SER A 255 -4.26 -35.46 53.52
CA SER A 255 -4.20 -36.21 52.26
C SER A 255 -3.29 -37.44 52.36
N LEU A 256 -2.17 -37.32 53.08
CA LEU A 256 -1.26 -38.43 53.39
C LEU A 256 -1.93 -39.50 54.26
N ALA A 257 -2.62 -39.09 55.34
CA ALA A 257 -3.34 -40.02 56.19
C ALA A 257 -4.44 -40.80 55.43
N LYS A 258 -5.11 -40.15 54.47
CA LYS A 258 -6.08 -40.82 53.59
C LYS A 258 -5.39 -41.81 52.64
N ALA A 259 -4.23 -41.45 52.09
CA ALA A 259 -3.45 -42.34 51.23
C ALA A 259 -2.95 -43.59 51.98
N ASP A 260 -2.47 -43.42 53.23
CA ASP A 260 -2.03 -44.53 54.07
C ASP A 260 -3.20 -45.46 54.45
N ALA A 261 -4.38 -44.90 54.74
CA ALA A 261 -5.58 -45.69 54.98
C ALA A 261 -5.99 -46.53 53.75
N VAL A 262 -5.86 -45.96 52.55
CA VAL A 262 -6.11 -46.68 51.29
C VAL A 262 -5.07 -47.77 51.06
N LEU A 263 -3.78 -47.50 51.31
CA LEU A 263 -2.72 -48.52 51.21
C LEU A 263 -2.95 -49.70 52.16
N HIS A 264 -3.32 -49.44 53.41
CA HIS A 264 -3.65 -50.50 54.37
C HIS A 264 -4.88 -51.31 53.94
N SER A 265 -5.89 -50.68 53.36
CA SER A 265 -7.05 -51.41 52.82
C SER A 265 -6.66 -52.34 51.67
N LEU A 266 -5.77 -51.91 50.78
CA LEU A 266 -5.27 -52.69 49.65
C LEU A 266 -4.34 -53.85 50.09
N GLU A 267 -3.54 -53.66 51.14
CA GLU A 267 -2.73 -54.74 51.71
C GLU A 267 -3.58 -55.81 52.39
N GLN A 268 -4.68 -55.42 53.05
CA GLN A 268 -5.64 -56.37 53.62
C GLN A 268 -6.38 -57.17 52.53
N GLU A 269 -6.71 -56.55 51.40
CA GLU A 269 -7.28 -57.26 50.24
C GLU A 269 -6.28 -58.23 49.62
N LYS A 270 -5.03 -57.81 49.38
CA LYS A 270 -3.97 -58.70 48.87
C LYS A 270 -3.63 -59.85 49.83
N GLY A 271 -3.74 -59.63 51.14
CA GLY A 271 -3.56 -60.67 52.16
C GLY A 271 -4.71 -61.70 52.21
N LYS A 272 -5.93 -61.30 51.82
CA LYS A 272 -7.10 -62.19 51.69
C LYS A 272 -7.07 -63.00 50.40
N GLU A 273 -6.66 -62.40 49.28
CA GLU A 273 -6.50 -63.09 47.99
C GLU A 273 -5.41 -64.18 48.05
N LYS A 274 -4.27 -63.92 48.70
CA LYS A 274 -3.21 -64.94 48.89
C LYS A 274 -3.62 -66.12 49.79
N LYS A 275 -4.65 -65.96 50.64
CA LYS A 275 -5.19 -67.05 51.48
C LYS A 275 -6.25 -67.90 50.76
N GLN A 276 -6.91 -67.39 49.73
CA GLN A 276 -7.87 -68.16 48.91
C GLN A 276 -7.21 -68.99 47.80
N ALA A 277 -6.02 -68.61 47.31
CA ALA A 277 -5.28 -69.36 46.28
C ALA A 277 -4.52 -70.63 46.79
N LYS A 278 -4.68 -71.04 48.06
CA LYS A 278 -3.94 -72.17 48.68
C LYS A 278 -4.82 -73.23 49.39
N LYS A 279 -6.04 -73.52 48.91
CA LYS A 279 -6.81 -74.70 49.35
C LYS A 279 -7.14 -75.65 48.18
N PRO A 280 -6.79 -76.95 48.24
CA PRO A 280 -6.87 -77.90 47.12
C PRO A 280 -8.27 -78.51 46.92
N GLU A 281 -8.58 -78.82 45.64
CA GLU A 281 -9.70 -79.68 45.20
C GLU A 281 -9.61 -81.08 45.84
N GLN A 282 -10.72 -81.54 46.45
CA GLN A 282 -10.91 -82.92 46.90
C GLN A 282 -12.23 -83.49 46.36
N LYS A 283 -12.08 -84.38 45.36
CA LYS A 283 -12.89 -85.54 44.95
C LYS A 283 -14.38 -85.62 45.36
N GLY A 284 -15.26 -85.55 44.35
CA GLY A 284 -16.08 -86.66 43.82
C GLY A 284 -17.09 -87.40 44.71
N LYS A 285 -18.34 -87.44 44.26
CA LYS A 285 -19.20 -88.63 44.11
C LYS A 285 -20.28 -88.36 43.07
#